data_AF-A0A0H2S9E7-F1
#
_entry.id   AF-A0A0H2S9E7-F1
#
_cell.length_a   1.000
_cell.length_b   1.000
_cell.length_c   1.000
_cell.angle_alpha   90.00
_cell.angle_beta   90.00
_cell.angle_gamma   90.00
#
_symmetry.space_group_name_H-M   'P 1'
#
loop_
_entity.id
_entity.type
_entity.pdbx_description
1 polymer ?
#
loop_
_entity_poly.entity_id
_entity_poly.type
_entity_poly.pdbx_seq_one_letter_code
_entity_poly.pdbx_strand_id
1 'polypeptide(L)'
;MQAVCIDGKYYIDRCNCFGGSASGRIFYAFYSLVLWIASEVRGVKDVLAHVDDNFSWEYASRKKFYEPYGKEFPEKQAKLLELWDEIGIPHSEKKQENGTILTIVGHEVDMQRMRISLPSDQRAKIEEELDKVCGESTKRDWARRDVQKAVGVINWSLSFNPLLKPGIHSLIRALK
;
A
#
# COMPACT_ATOMS: atom_id res chain seq x y z
N MET A 1 -8.47 10.99 -20.86
CA MET A 1 -8.69 10.41 -22.20
C MET A 1 -7.35 10.14 -22.83
N GLN A 2 -7.06 8.88 -23.12
CA GLN A 2 -5.78 8.42 -23.68
C GLN A 2 -6.09 7.59 -24.93
N ALA A 3 -5.30 7.77 -25.99
CA ALA A 3 -5.34 6.91 -27.16
C ALA A 3 -4.31 5.80 -27.00
N VAL A 4 -4.71 4.54 -27.18
CA VAL A 4 -3.85 3.36 -27.10
C VAL A 4 -3.84 2.67 -28.45
N CYS A 5 -2.66 2.37 -28.98
CA CYS A 5 -2.49 1.61 -30.21
C CYS A 5 -2.38 0.12 -29.88
N ILE A 6 -3.28 -0.70 -30.42
CA ILE A 6 -3.27 -2.16 -30.29
C ILE A 6 -3.44 -2.72 -31.70
N ASP A 7 -2.49 -3.55 -32.15
CA ASP A 7 -2.48 -4.16 -33.48
C ASP A 7 -2.69 -3.15 -34.63
N GLY A 8 -2.07 -1.97 -34.53
CA GLY A 8 -2.15 -0.91 -35.55
C GLY A 8 -3.47 -0.15 -35.58
N LYS A 9 -4.39 -0.43 -34.64
CA LYS A 9 -5.65 0.30 -34.46
C LYS A 9 -5.58 1.16 -33.20
N TYR A 10 -6.14 2.37 -33.28
CA TYR A 10 -6.22 3.28 -32.14
C TYR A 10 -7.56 3.13 -31.43
N TYR A 11 -7.49 2.92 -30.12
CA TYR A 11 -8.62 2.86 -29.22
C TYR A 11 -8.58 4.06 -28.27
N ILE A 12 -9.71 4.71 -28.06
CA ILE A 12 -9.83 5.85 -27.14
C ILE A 12 -10.42 5.34 -25.83
N ASP A 13 -9.65 5.46 -24.76
CA ASP A 13 -10.16 5.20 -23.43
C ASP A 13 -10.91 6.44 -22.89
N ARG A 14 -12.15 6.20 -22.47
CA ARG A 14 -13.06 7.22 -21.92
C ARG A 14 -12.95 7.34 -20.41
N CYS A 15 -12.29 6.39 -19.76
CA CYS A 15 -12.03 6.36 -18.33
C CYS A 15 -10.58 6.77 -18.03
N ASN A 16 -10.27 6.91 -16.74
CA ASN A 16 -8.91 7.20 -16.30
C ASN A 16 -8.06 5.92 -16.39
N CYS A 17 -7.06 5.91 -17.26
CA CYS A 17 -6.20 4.74 -17.50
C CYS A 17 -5.06 4.65 -16.50
N PHE A 18 -4.60 3.44 -16.20
CA PHE A 18 -3.31 3.24 -15.54
C PHE A 18 -2.13 3.63 -16.45
N GLY A 19 -1.03 4.07 -15.85
CA GLY A 19 0.21 4.41 -16.57
C GLY A 19 0.22 5.78 -17.26
N GLY A 20 -0.91 6.49 -17.30
CA GLY A 20 -0.95 7.88 -17.75
C GLY A 20 -0.27 8.82 -16.74
N SER A 21 0.51 9.77 -17.23
CA SER A 21 1.27 10.72 -16.39
C SER A 21 0.38 11.61 -15.50
N ALA A 22 -0.85 11.90 -15.95
CA ALA A 22 -1.84 12.66 -15.20
C ALA A 22 -2.79 11.79 -14.39
N SER A 23 -2.90 10.49 -14.70
CA SER A 23 -3.95 9.62 -14.16
C SER A 23 -3.91 9.51 -12.63
N GLY A 24 -2.72 9.36 -12.07
CA GLY A 24 -2.53 9.34 -10.62
C GLY A 24 -2.94 10.64 -9.96
N ARG A 25 -2.59 11.80 -10.54
CA ARG A 25 -2.96 13.12 -9.99
C ARG A 25 -4.47 13.33 -9.98
N ILE A 26 -5.15 12.93 -11.05
CA ILE A 26 -6.62 13.00 -11.16
C ILE A 26 -7.25 12.11 -10.08
N PHE A 27 -6.76 10.87 -9.95
CA PHE A 27 -7.25 9.95 -8.93
C PHE A 27 -7.04 10.49 -7.52
N TYR A 28 -5.85 11.01 -7.20
CA TYR A 28 -5.57 11.61 -5.89
C TYR A 28 -6.47 12.81 -5.59
N ALA A 29 -6.71 13.69 -6.56
CA ALA A 29 -7.58 14.85 -6.36
C ALA A 29 -9.02 14.41 -6.07
N PHE A 30 -9.55 13.48 -6.86
CA PHE A 30 -10.86 12.89 -6.64
C PHE A 30 -10.95 12.22 -5.26
N TYR A 31 -9.99 11.36 -4.96
CA TYR A 31 -10.04 10.55 -3.74
C TYR A 31 -9.80 11.38 -2.47
N SER A 32 -8.99 12.43 -2.55
CA SER A 32 -8.83 13.38 -1.44
C SER A 32 -10.15 14.09 -1.12
N LEU A 33 -10.97 14.42 -2.13
CA LEU A 33 -12.29 14.97 -1.91
C LEU A 33 -13.23 13.95 -1.24
N VAL A 34 -13.18 12.68 -1.65
CA VAL A 34 -13.96 11.60 -1.02
C VAL A 34 -13.60 11.47 0.47
N LEU A 35 -12.31 11.49 0.79
CA LEU A 35 -11.82 11.45 2.18
C LEU A 35 -12.23 12.69 2.98
N TRP A 36 -12.24 13.87 2.35
CA TRP A 36 -12.74 15.08 2.96
C TRP A 36 -14.24 14.97 3.30
N ILE A 37 -15.06 14.45 2.38
CA ILE A 37 -16.49 14.19 2.64
C ILE A 37 -16.64 13.17 3.79
N ALA A 38 -15.86 12.09 3.78
CA ALA A 38 -15.87 11.09 4.84
C ALA A 38 -15.57 11.71 6.22
N SER A 39 -14.54 12.55 6.31
CA SER A 39 -14.15 13.21 7.56
C SER A 39 -15.16 14.28 8.00
N GLU A 40 -15.42 15.27 7.13
CA GLU A 40 -16.11 16.50 7.52
C GLU A 40 -17.63 16.39 7.46
N VAL A 41 -18.17 15.59 6.53
CA VAL A 41 -19.62 15.43 6.36
C VAL A 41 -20.13 14.20 7.09
N ARG A 42 -19.36 13.09 7.07
CA ARG A 42 -19.78 11.80 7.63
C ARG A 42 -19.18 11.48 8.99
N GLY A 43 -18.26 12.30 9.49
CA GLY A 43 -17.63 12.13 10.80
C GLY A 43 -16.72 10.89 10.90
N VAL A 44 -16.30 10.34 9.76
CA VAL A 44 -15.37 9.20 9.69
C VAL A 44 -13.95 9.75 9.80
N LYS A 45 -13.51 9.98 11.05
CA LYS A 45 -12.19 10.57 11.34
C LYS A 45 -11.08 9.53 11.31
N ASP A 46 -9.85 10.03 11.10
CA ASP A 46 -8.62 9.24 11.13
C ASP A 46 -8.56 8.18 10.03
N VAL A 47 -9.15 8.46 8.86
CA VAL A 47 -8.96 7.63 7.67
C VAL A 47 -7.64 8.03 7.02
N LEU A 48 -6.74 7.06 6.92
CA LEU A 48 -5.47 7.18 6.24
C LEU A 48 -5.60 6.51 4.87
N ALA A 49 -4.99 7.12 3.86
CA ALA A 49 -5.03 6.60 2.49
C ALA A 49 -3.63 6.55 1.87
N HIS A 50 -3.36 5.44 1.19
CA HIS A 50 -2.18 5.27 0.35
C HIS A 50 -2.63 4.84 -1.04
N VAL A 51 -2.59 5.76 -2.00
CA VAL A 51 -3.17 5.55 -3.35
C VAL A 51 -4.64 5.15 -3.21
N ASP A 52 -4.98 3.88 -3.44
CA ASP A 52 -6.30 3.27 -3.37
C ASP A 52 -6.56 2.49 -2.07
N ASP A 53 -5.53 2.25 -1.26
CA ASP A 53 -5.66 1.56 0.02
C ASP A 53 -6.07 2.52 1.13
N ASN A 54 -7.06 2.11 1.93
CA ASN A 54 -7.61 2.90 3.03
C ASN A 54 -7.56 2.12 4.32
N PHE A 55 -7.16 2.78 5.40
CA PHE A 55 -7.04 2.16 6.71
C PHE A 55 -7.36 3.16 7.81
N SER A 56 -7.93 2.65 8.89
CA SER A 56 -8.28 3.43 10.07
C SER A 56 -8.32 2.51 11.28
N TRP A 57 -8.68 3.06 12.42
CA TRP A 57 -8.84 2.34 13.68
C TRP A 57 -10.22 2.63 14.27
N GLU A 58 -10.74 1.67 15.02
CA GLU A 58 -12.00 1.79 15.75
C GLU A 58 -11.97 0.90 16.99
N TYR A 59 -12.74 1.26 18.00
CA TYR A 59 -12.91 0.43 19.19
C TYR A 59 -13.69 -0.85 18.86
N ALA A 60 -13.28 -1.98 19.46
CA ALA A 60 -13.94 -3.28 19.23
C ALA A 60 -15.44 -3.29 19.59
N SER A 61 -15.87 -2.40 20.49
CA SER A 61 -17.29 -2.21 20.86
C SER A 61 -18.10 -1.41 19.83
N ARG A 62 -17.44 -0.66 18.94
CA ARG A 62 -18.08 0.19 17.93
C ARG A 62 -18.17 -0.54 16.60
N LYS A 63 -19.27 -1.24 16.43
CA LYS A 63 -19.60 -1.97 15.22
C LYS A 63 -20.88 -1.43 14.59
N LYS A 64 -20.99 -1.65 13.29
CA LYS A 64 -22.18 -1.35 12.52
C LYS A 64 -22.43 -2.48 11.53
N PHE A 65 -23.68 -2.94 11.45
CA PHE A 65 -24.10 -3.88 10.43
C PHE A 65 -24.14 -3.18 9.07
N TYR A 66 -23.47 -3.76 8.08
CA TYR A 66 -23.42 -3.26 6.72
C TYR A 66 -24.21 -4.21 5.82
N GLU A 67 -25.39 -3.74 5.40
CA GLU A 67 -26.40 -4.55 4.71
C GLU A 67 -25.93 -5.17 3.40
N PRO A 68 -25.20 -4.46 2.51
CA PRO A 68 -24.75 -5.03 1.23
C PRO A 68 -23.87 -6.28 1.36
N TYR A 69 -23.16 -6.45 2.49
CA TYR A 69 -22.36 -7.64 2.79
C TYR A 69 -22.94 -8.52 3.89
N GLY A 70 -24.09 -8.16 4.45
CA GLY A 70 -24.78 -8.95 5.47
C GLY A 70 -23.96 -9.23 6.73
N LYS A 71 -23.03 -8.34 7.12
CA LYS A 71 -22.15 -8.56 8.27
C LYS A 71 -21.77 -7.28 9.01
N GLU A 72 -21.28 -7.46 10.24
CA GLU A 72 -20.78 -6.35 11.04
C GLU A 72 -19.36 -5.97 10.66
N PHE A 73 -19.12 -4.67 10.60
CA PHE A 73 -17.81 -4.06 10.46
C PHE A 73 -17.57 -3.06 11.59
N PRO A 74 -16.30 -2.66 11.82
CA PRO A 74 -16.01 -1.41 12.52
C PRO A 74 -16.88 -0.26 12.01
N GLU A 75 -17.43 0.55 12.92
CA GLU A 75 -18.42 1.58 12.59
C GLU A 75 -17.92 2.54 11.50
N LYS A 76 -16.68 3.02 11.61
CA LYS A 76 -16.03 3.87 10.61
C LYS A 76 -15.93 3.20 9.24
N GLN A 77 -15.57 1.92 9.20
CA GLN A 77 -15.44 1.17 7.94
C GLN A 77 -16.79 1.02 7.26
N ALA A 78 -17.84 0.64 7.99
CA ALA A 78 -19.19 0.57 7.45
C ALA A 78 -19.67 1.92 6.89
N LYS A 79 -19.44 3.03 7.61
CA LYS A 79 -19.81 4.37 7.15
C LYS A 79 -19.05 4.80 5.88
N LEU A 80 -17.79 4.40 5.74
CA LEU A 80 -17.01 4.67 4.54
C LEU A 80 -17.52 3.86 3.35
N LEU A 81 -17.89 2.59 3.56
CA LEU A 81 -18.52 1.77 2.53
C LEU A 81 -19.86 2.35 2.08
N GLU A 82 -20.72 2.78 3.01
CA GLU A 82 -21.97 3.46 2.68
C GLU A 82 -21.75 4.74 1.86
N LEU A 83 -20.70 5.51 2.18
CA LEU A 83 -20.33 6.68 1.36
C LEU A 83 -19.93 6.25 -0.06
N TRP A 84 -19.17 5.17 -0.20
CA TRP A 84 -18.78 4.64 -1.51
C TRP A 84 -19.98 4.15 -2.32
N ASP A 85 -20.96 3.51 -1.69
CA ASP A 85 -22.22 3.12 -2.34
C ASP A 85 -22.95 4.34 -2.91
N GLU A 86 -23.09 5.40 -2.12
CA GLU A 86 -23.82 6.61 -2.50
C GLU A 86 -23.20 7.34 -3.70
N ILE A 87 -21.86 7.36 -3.79
CA ILE A 87 -21.12 8.03 -4.87
C ILE A 87 -20.78 7.07 -6.03
N GLY A 88 -21.10 5.78 -5.90
CA GLY A 88 -20.85 4.76 -6.92
C GLY A 88 -19.39 4.34 -7.05
N ILE A 89 -18.58 4.42 -5.99
CA ILE A 89 -17.23 3.85 -5.99
C ILE A 89 -17.33 2.33 -5.87
N PRO A 90 -16.74 1.55 -6.79
CA PRO A 90 -16.78 0.10 -6.70
C PRO A 90 -15.88 -0.42 -5.56
N HIS A 91 -16.42 -1.33 -4.76
CA HIS A 91 -15.67 -2.06 -3.74
C HIS A 91 -16.14 -3.51 -3.66
N SER A 92 -15.30 -4.38 -3.07
CA SER A 92 -15.60 -5.80 -2.95
C SER A 92 -15.32 -6.30 -1.54
N GLU A 93 -16.20 -7.17 -1.03
CA GLU A 93 -16.14 -7.72 0.32
C GLU A 93 -14.81 -8.42 0.60
N LYS A 94 -14.29 -9.18 -0.37
CA LYS A 94 -13.02 -9.91 -0.27
C LYS A 94 -11.79 -9.03 -0.01
N LYS A 95 -11.89 -7.72 -0.26
CA LYS A 95 -10.83 -6.73 -0.02
C LYS A 95 -11.05 -5.95 1.27
N GLN A 96 -12.15 -6.19 1.99
CA GLN A 96 -12.48 -5.49 3.22
C GLN A 96 -11.97 -6.28 4.41
N GLU A 97 -10.83 -5.87 4.93
CA GLU A 97 -10.21 -6.48 6.10
C GLU A 97 -10.52 -5.66 7.37
N ASN A 98 -10.68 -6.34 8.49
CA ASN A 98 -10.69 -5.74 9.83
C ASN A 98 -10.19 -6.76 10.85
N GLY A 99 -9.54 -6.26 11.91
CA GLY A 99 -8.94 -7.10 12.92
C GLY A 99 -7.92 -6.33 13.75
N THR A 100 -7.31 -7.03 14.70
CA THR A 100 -6.25 -6.47 15.55
C THR A 100 -4.87 -6.52 14.89
N ILE A 101 -4.69 -7.39 13.91
CA ILE A 101 -3.46 -7.55 13.14
C ILE A 101 -3.86 -7.48 11.66
N LEU A 102 -3.31 -6.53 10.91
CA LEU A 102 -3.62 -6.31 9.50
C LEU A 102 -2.36 -6.05 8.69
N THR A 103 -2.39 -6.40 7.39
CA THR A 103 -1.32 -6.02 6.47
C THR A 103 -1.67 -4.71 5.78
N ILE A 104 -0.98 -3.62 6.11
CA ILE A 104 -1.22 -2.26 5.57
C ILE A 104 0.00 -1.82 4.75
N VAL A 105 -0.20 -1.57 3.45
CA VAL A 105 0.85 -1.14 2.50
C VAL A 105 2.07 -2.10 2.54
N GLY A 106 1.83 -3.39 2.76
CA GLY A 106 2.87 -4.42 2.88
C GLY A 106 3.50 -4.57 4.27
N HIS A 107 2.89 -4.03 5.32
CA HIS A 107 3.38 -4.09 6.70
C HIS A 107 2.39 -4.77 7.61
N GLU A 108 2.86 -5.63 8.49
CA GLU A 108 2.04 -6.17 9.56
C GLU A 108 1.90 -5.12 10.66
N VAL A 109 0.67 -4.68 10.91
CA VAL A 109 0.33 -3.73 11.98
C VAL A 109 -0.39 -4.50 13.07
N ASP A 110 0.27 -4.68 14.21
CA ASP A 110 -0.26 -5.33 15.41
C ASP A 110 -0.69 -4.26 16.42
N MET A 111 -2.00 -4.05 16.52
CA MET A 111 -2.61 -3.06 17.43
C MET A 111 -2.65 -3.53 18.89
N GLN A 112 -2.52 -4.83 19.18
CA GLN A 112 -2.45 -5.31 20.57
C GLN A 112 -1.08 -5.03 21.18
N ARG A 113 -0.02 -5.20 20.38
CA ARG A 113 1.36 -4.94 20.81
C ARG A 113 1.85 -3.53 20.46
N MET A 114 1.03 -2.75 19.77
CA MET A 114 1.40 -1.42 19.25
C MET A 114 2.71 -1.47 18.45
N ARG A 115 2.81 -2.45 17.55
CA ARG A 115 4.02 -2.73 16.77
C ARG A 115 3.72 -2.79 15.29
N ILE A 116 4.65 -2.25 14.49
CA ILE A 116 4.69 -2.43 13.04
C ILE A 116 5.87 -3.35 12.73
N SER A 117 5.63 -4.40 11.95
CA SER A 117 6.64 -5.37 11.51
C SER A 117 6.60 -5.56 10.00
N LEU A 118 7.71 -6.09 9.47
CA LEU A 118 7.68 -6.72 8.15
C LEU A 118 7.00 -8.09 8.29
N PRO A 119 6.09 -8.44 7.36
CA PRO A 119 5.62 -9.80 7.16
C PRO A 119 6.78 -10.79 7.14
N SER A 120 6.55 -11.98 7.70
CA SER A 120 7.58 -13.01 7.88
C SER A 120 8.22 -13.45 6.56
N ASP A 121 7.46 -13.50 5.47
CA ASP A 121 7.94 -13.86 4.14
C ASP A 121 8.90 -12.80 3.57
N GLN A 122 8.60 -11.52 3.78
CA GLN A 122 9.46 -10.43 3.34
C GLN A 122 10.72 -10.35 4.18
N ARG A 123 10.60 -10.56 5.49
CA ARG A 123 11.75 -10.67 6.38
C ARG A 123 12.69 -11.78 5.92
N ALA A 124 12.17 -12.96 5.60
CA ALA A 124 12.97 -14.06 5.07
C ALA A 124 13.66 -13.71 3.74
N LYS A 125 12.98 -13.02 2.82
CA LYS A 125 13.60 -12.52 1.56
C LYS A 125 14.74 -11.55 1.81
N ILE A 126 14.62 -10.68 2.82
CA ILE A 126 15.66 -9.72 3.20
C ILE A 126 16.85 -10.46 3.82
N GLU A 127 16.60 -11.40 4.74
CA GLU A 127 17.63 -12.23 5.36
C GLU A 127 18.38 -13.02 4.27
N GLU A 128 17.67 -13.64 3.32
CA GLU A 128 18.27 -14.36 2.19
C GLU A 128 19.14 -13.44 1.30
N GLU A 129 18.66 -12.24 0.95
CA GLU A 129 19.44 -11.31 0.12
C GLU A 129 20.62 -10.69 0.89
N LEU A 130 20.50 -10.48 2.21
CA LEU A 130 21.62 -10.06 3.05
C LEU A 130 22.68 -11.15 3.17
N ASP A 131 22.28 -12.41 3.37
CA ASP A 131 23.22 -13.55 3.42
C ASP A 131 23.96 -13.71 2.09
N LYS A 132 23.26 -13.51 0.96
CA LYS A 132 23.90 -13.49 -0.37
C LYS A 132 24.97 -12.40 -0.47
N VAL A 133 24.67 -11.18 -0.01
CA VAL A 133 25.55 -10.00 -0.14
C VAL A 133 26.70 -10.02 0.88
N CYS A 134 26.48 -10.52 2.09
CA CYS A 134 27.43 -10.45 3.21
C CYS A 134 28.19 -11.76 3.48
N GLY A 135 27.81 -12.88 2.87
CA GLY A 135 28.41 -14.19 3.15
C GLY A 135 29.88 -14.34 2.73
N GLU A 136 30.62 -15.26 3.37
CA GLU A 136 32.07 -15.46 3.20
C GLU A 136 32.54 -15.80 1.77
N SER A 137 31.63 -16.22 0.89
CA SER A 137 31.92 -16.53 -0.52
C SER A 137 31.97 -15.30 -1.45
N THR A 138 31.84 -14.08 -0.91
CA THR A 138 31.63 -12.83 -1.66
C THR A 138 32.91 -12.10 -2.09
N LYS A 139 34.01 -12.82 -2.32
CA LYS A 139 35.08 -12.35 -3.24
C LYS A 139 34.62 -12.40 -4.71
N ARG A 140 33.41 -11.92 -5.01
CA ARG A 140 32.81 -11.93 -6.35
C ARG A 140 32.67 -10.52 -6.87
N ASP A 141 33.03 -10.32 -8.13
CA ASP A 141 32.61 -9.15 -8.89
C ASP A 141 31.11 -9.24 -9.11
N TRP A 142 30.34 -8.54 -8.28
CA TRP A 142 28.88 -8.51 -8.41
C TRP A 142 28.51 -7.78 -9.69
N ALA A 143 27.64 -8.39 -10.50
CA ALA A 143 27.06 -7.65 -11.61
C ALA A 143 26.22 -6.51 -11.06
N ARG A 144 26.25 -5.35 -11.73
CA ARG A 144 25.47 -4.16 -11.35
C ARG A 144 24.00 -4.48 -11.09
N ARG A 145 23.44 -5.41 -11.86
CA ARG A 145 22.05 -5.88 -11.72
C ARG A 145 21.78 -6.50 -10.35
N ASP A 146 22.71 -7.29 -9.83
CA ASP A 146 22.55 -7.99 -8.56
C ASP A 146 22.65 -7.00 -7.38
N VAL A 147 23.57 -6.04 -7.47
CA VAL A 147 23.65 -4.92 -6.50
C VAL A 147 22.40 -4.04 -6.56
N GLN A 148 21.85 -3.77 -7.75
CA GLN A 148 20.59 -3.02 -7.89
C GLN A 148 19.41 -3.76 -7.26
N LYS A 149 19.34 -5.08 -7.45
CA LYS A 149 18.31 -5.92 -6.85
C LYS A 149 18.40 -5.90 -5.32
N ALA A 150 19.60 -6.12 -4.77
CA ALA A 150 19.84 -6.08 -3.33
C ALA A 150 19.50 -4.70 -2.73
N VAL A 151 19.97 -3.61 -3.36
CA VAL A 151 19.63 -2.24 -2.92
C VAL A 151 18.11 -2.01 -2.98
N GLY A 152 17.41 -2.49 -4.00
CA GLY A 152 15.96 -2.40 -4.09
C GLY A 152 15.25 -3.08 -2.92
N VAL A 153 15.59 -4.34 -2.64
CA VAL A 153 15.00 -5.14 -1.56
C VAL A 153 15.28 -4.52 -0.19
N ILE A 154 16.53 -4.14 0.08
CA ILE A 154 16.93 -3.58 1.38
C ILE A 154 16.38 -2.16 1.55
N ASN A 155 16.43 -1.31 0.52
CA ASN A 155 15.90 0.05 0.64
C ASN A 155 14.38 0.05 0.88
N TRP A 156 13.67 -0.90 0.28
CA TRP A 156 12.24 -1.10 0.56
C TRP A 156 12.00 -1.44 2.03
N SER A 157 12.74 -2.41 2.60
CA SER A 157 12.61 -2.81 4.01
C SER A 157 13.00 -1.72 5.01
N LEU A 158 13.98 -0.89 4.66
CA LEU A 158 14.44 0.24 5.48
C LEU A 158 13.54 1.46 5.42
N SER A 159 12.50 1.47 4.58
CA SER A 159 11.52 2.56 4.54
C SER A 159 10.82 2.77 5.89
N PHE A 160 10.80 1.74 6.76
CA PHE A 160 10.15 1.73 8.07
C PHE A 160 11.13 1.78 9.24
N ASN A 161 12.43 1.67 8.98
CA ASN A 161 13.50 1.94 9.95
C ASN A 161 14.44 2.99 9.36
N PRO A 162 14.03 4.28 9.35
CA PRO A 162 14.84 5.36 8.77
C PRO A 162 16.26 5.43 9.35
N LEU A 163 16.41 5.02 10.62
CA LEU A 163 17.69 4.98 11.34
C LEU A 163 18.69 3.98 10.75
N LEU A 164 18.23 2.98 10.01
CA LEU A 164 19.08 1.98 9.36
C LEU A 164 19.45 2.37 7.92
N LYS A 165 18.80 3.39 7.33
CA LYS A 165 19.12 3.88 5.96
C LYS A 165 20.59 4.24 5.75
N PRO A 166 21.33 4.81 6.73
CA PRO A 166 22.76 5.04 6.56
C PRO A 166 23.56 3.77 6.25
N GLY A 167 23.11 2.60 6.71
CA GLY A 167 23.80 1.31 6.53
C GLY A 167 23.88 0.82 5.08
N ILE A 168 23.03 1.32 4.17
CA ILE A 168 23.03 0.90 2.75
C ILE A 168 23.81 1.84 1.83
N HIS A 169 24.38 2.93 2.35
CA HIS A 169 25.09 3.91 1.52
C HIS A 169 26.29 3.32 0.77
N SER A 170 27.00 2.36 1.36
CA SER A 170 28.12 1.66 0.72
C SER A 170 27.68 0.91 -0.54
N LEU A 171 26.55 0.19 -0.46
CA LEU A 171 25.93 -0.53 -1.58
C LEU A 171 25.42 0.43 -2.66
N ILE A 172 24.76 1.54 -2.27
CA ILE A 172 24.31 2.56 -3.21
C ILE A 172 25.50 3.20 -3.94
N ARG A 173 26.62 3.42 -3.25
CA ARG A 173 27.83 3.99 -3.86
C ARG A 173 28.42 3.05 -4.91
N ALA A 174 28.35 1.73 -4.72
CA ALA A 174 28.82 0.74 -5.69
C ALA A 174 27.99 0.71 -6.99
N LEU A 175 26.83 1.38 -7.04
CA LEU A 175 25.97 1.48 -8.23
C LEU A 175 26.24 2.70 -9.12
N LYS A 176 27.06 3.64 -8.64
CA LYS A 176 27.48 4.85 -9.35
C LYS A 176 28.76 4.60 -10.12
#